data_AF-A0A2V9KW76-F1
#
_entry.id   AF-A0A2V9KW76-F1
#
_cell.length_a   1.000
_cell.length_b   1.000
_cell.length_c   1.000
_cell.angle_alpha   90.00
_cell.angle_beta   90.00
_cell.angle_gamma   90.00
#
_symmetry.space_group_name_H-M   'P 1'
#
loop_
_entity.id
_entity.type
_entity.pdbx_description
1 polymer ?
#
loop_
_entity_poly.entity_id
_entity_poly.type
_entity_poly.pdbx_seq_one_letter_code
_entity_poly.pdbx_strand_id
1 'polypeptide(L)'
;MRTELYRRRVTKHRIRALLREYAFIDKCDDYNQSAVEVLLIERRSERTKAGGQTEAVIQHKDRGEAEVAVQAAEFGATAVVDDPWGRELAERYRLEYHGTIWILERLCGLELLARANLRRHLQQLIKRGIFLPLDAVNELLHRFGEKPI
;
A
#
# COMPACT_ATOMS: atom_id res chain seq x y z
N MET A 1 -23.79 -9.73 -8.67
CA MET A 1 -22.52 -10.43 -8.32
C MET A 1 -21.59 -10.69 -9.52
N ARG A 2 -21.97 -11.46 -10.56
CA ARG A 2 -21.07 -11.74 -11.72
C ARG A 2 -20.65 -10.50 -12.51
N THR A 3 -21.54 -9.53 -12.69
CA THR A 3 -21.29 -8.28 -13.44
C THR A 3 -20.31 -7.33 -12.74
N GLU A 4 -20.32 -7.30 -11.40
CA GLU A 4 -19.37 -6.53 -10.60
C GLU A 4 -17.96 -7.13 -10.63
N LEU A 5 -17.86 -8.45 -10.50
CA LEU A 5 -16.58 -9.17 -10.64
C LEU A 5 -15.98 -8.99 -12.03
N TYR A 6 -16.82 -8.97 -13.08
CA TYR A 6 -16.39 -8.71 -14.45
C TYR A 6 -15.87 -7.28 -14.63
N ARG A 7 -16.58 -6.27 -14.14
CA ARG A 7 -16.11 -4.87 -14.16
C ARG A 7 -14.78 -4.69 -13.43
N ARG A 8 -14.62 -5.30 -12.25
CA ARG A 8 -13.36 -5.25 -11.48
C ARG A 8 -12.21 -5.91 -12.25
N ARG A 9 -12.44 -7.05 -12.92
CA ARG A 9 -11.42 -7.71 -13.75
C ARG A 9 -11.01 -6.88 -14.97
N VAL A 10 -11.98 -6.24 -15.63
CA VAL A 10 -11.71 -5.37 -16.80
C VAL A 10 -10.91 -4.13 -16.38
N THR A 11 -11.25 -3.50 -15.26
CA THR A 11 -10.48 -2.37 -14.72
C THR A 11 -9.07 -2.80 -14.31
N LYS A 12 -8.92 -3.96 -13.63
CA LYS A 12 -7.61 -4.54 -13.27
C LYS A 12 -6.75 -4.79 -14.52
N HIS A 13 -7.33 -5.31 -15.60
CA HIS A 13 -6.60 -5.52 -16.87
C HIS A 13 -6.18 -4.22 -17.55
N ARG A 14 -7.06 -3.21 -17.58
CA ARG A 14 -6.73 -1.90 -18.17
C ARG A 14 -5.64 -1.17 -17.39
N ILE A 15 -5.70 -1.20 -16.07
CA ILE A 15 -4.68 -0.63 -15.20
C ILE A 15 -3.35 -1.40 -15.37
N ARG A 16 -3.38 -2.74 -15.42
CA ARG A 16 -2.19 -3.56 -15.72
C ARG A 16 -1.57 -3.19 -17.07
N ALA A 17 -2.37 -3.01 -18.12
CA ALA A 17 -1.84 -2.63 -19.43
C ALA A 17 -1.14 -1.26 -19.41
N LEU A 18 -1.74 -0.27 -18.74
CA LEU A 18 -1.20 1.08 -18.63
C LEU A 18 0.05 1.14 -17.74
N LEU A 19 0.15 0.28 -16.72
CA LEU A 19 1.25 0.25 -15.78
C LEU A 19 2.38 -0.73 -16.15
N ARG A 20 2.16 -1.64 -17.11
CA ARG A 20 3.22 -2.48 -17.70
C ARG A 20 4.33 -1.64 -18.35
N GLU A 21 3.98 -0.51 -18.94
CA GLU A 21 4.95 0.43 -19.52
C GLU A 21 5.87 1.07 -18.46
N TYR A 22 5.48 1.02 -17.19
CA TYR A 22 6.19 1.64 -16.08
C TYR A 22 6.69 0.63 -15.03
N ALA A 23 6.62 -0.67 -15.32
CA ALA A 23 6.95 -1.78 -14.41
C ALA A 23 6.25 -1.76 -13.02
N PHE A 24 5.21 -0.93 -12.84
CA PHE A 24 4.59 -0.72 -11.52
C PHE A 24 3.72 -1.90 -11.04
N ILE A 25 3.22 -2.74 -11.94
CA ILE A 25 2.33 -3.86 -11.61
C ILE A 25 2.72 -5.09 -12.43
N ASP A 26 3.63 -5.88 -11.87
CA ASP A 26 3.97 -7.22 -12.35
C ASP A 26 3.79 -8.24 -11.21
N LYS A 27 3.59 -9.52 -11.54
CA LYS A 27 3.58 -10.65 -10.58
C LYS A 27 2.59 -10.61 -9.40
N CYS A 28 1.46 -9.90 -9.52
CA CYS A 28 0.50 -9.76 -8.39
C CYS A 28 -0.12 -11.06 -7.85
N ASP A 29 0.00 -12.17 -8.58
CA ASP A 29 -0.56 -13.46 -8.21
C ASP A 29 0.54 -14.56 -8.23
N ASP A 30 1.78 -14.18 -8.56
CA ASP A 30 2.95 -15.05 -8.71
C ASP A 30 3.89 -14.76 -7.54
N TYR A 31 3.57 -15.32 -6.37
CA TYR A 31 4.35 -15.21 -5.15
C TYR A 31 4.07 -16.42 -4.26
N ASN A 32 4.93 -16.67 -3.27
CA ASN A 32 4.75 -17.80 -2.35
C ASN A 32 3.54 -17.63 -1.42
N GLN A 33 2.38 -18.14 -1.85
CA GLN A 33 1.13 -18.08 -1.06
C GLN A 33 1.23 -18.85 0.26
N SER A 34 2.04 -19.91 0.34
CA SER A 34 2.25 -20.64 1.58
C SER A 34 2.98 -19.80 2.63
N ALA A 35 3.94 -18.96 2.20
CA ALA A 35 4.60 -18.01 3.10
C ALA A 35 3.62 -16.98 3.67
N VAL A 36 2.66 -16.50 2.85
CA VAL A 36 1.58 -15.63 3.32
C VAL A 36 0.74 -16.32 4.40
N GLU A 37 0.35 -17.58 4.20
CA GLU A 37 -0.44 -18.32 5.19
C GLU A 37 0.31 -18.50 6.52
N VAL A 38 1.62 -18.75 6.48
CA VAL A 38 2.45 -18.85 7.70
C VAL A 38 2.41 -17.54 8.49
N LEU A 39 2.63 -16.39 7.83
CA LEU A 39 2.55 -15.08 8.48
C LEU A 39 1.17 -14.81 9.11
N LEU A 40 0.10 -15.24 8.43
CA LEU A 40 -1.27 -15.10 8.94
C LEU A 40 -1.56 -16.02 10.13
N ILE A 41 -0.96 -17.22 10.18
CA ILE A 41 -1.03 -18.12 11.34
C ILE A 41 -0.28 -17.52 12.53
N GLU A 42 0.92 -17.00 12.31
CA GLU A 42 1.72 -16.31 13.34
C GLU A 42 0.97 -15.12 13.92
N ARG A 43 0.43 -14.26 13.05
CA ARG A 43 -0.33 -13.07 13.46
C ARG A 43 -1.57 -13.41 14.28
N ARG A 44 -2.31 -14.46 13.87
CA ARG A 44 -3.44 -14.97 14.65
C ARG A 44 -2.98 -15.43 16.04
N SER A 45 -1.91 -16.21 16.09
CA SER A 45 -1.35 -16.73 17.34
C SER A 45 -0.91 -15.61 18.30
N GLU A 46 -0.28 -14.55 17.79
CA GLU A 46 0.09 -13.35 18.55
C GLU A 46 -1.14 -12.63 19.14
N ARG A 47 -2.21 -12.45 18.33
CA ARG A 47 -3.44 -11.77 18.77
C ARG A 47 -4.27 -12.60 19.76
N THR A 48 -4.32 -13.92 19.59
CA THR A 48 -4.97 -14.82 20.55
C THR A 48 -4.28 -14.75 21.91
N LYS A 49 -2.95 -14.70 21.95
CA LYS A 49 -2.18 -14.52 23.20
C LYS A 49 -2.42 -13.16 23.85
N ALA A 50 -2.70 -12.12 23.06
CA ALA A 50 -3.00 -10.77 23.54
C ALA A 50 -4.46 -10.54 23.97
N GLY A 51 -5.34 -11.54 23.90
CA GLY A 51 -6.74 -11.44 24.32
C GLY A 51 -7.66 -10.62 23.39
N GLY A 52 -7.31 -10.46 22.10
CA GLY A 52 -8.04 -9.65 21.12
C GLY A 52 -9.26 -10.32 20.44
N GLN A 53 -10.16 -9.51 19.83
CA GLN A 53 -11.47 -9.87 19.25
C GLN A 53 -11.45 -10.75 17.96
N THR A 54 -12.64 -11.28 17.64
CA THR A 54 -13.06 -12.35 16.71
C THR A 54 -12.51 -12.34 15.26
N GLU A 55 -12.19 -13.55 14.75
CA GLU A 55 -11.42 -13.91 13.55
C GLU A 55 -11.84 -13.32 12.18
N ALA A 56 -13.11 -12.93 11.98
CA ALA A 56 -13.66 -12.74 10.63
C ALA A 56 -13.40 -11.37 9.97
N VAL A 57 -13.27 -10.28 10.74
CA VAL A 57 -13.12 -8.91 10.19
C VAL A 57 -11.64 -8.57 9.89
N ILE A 58 -10.72 -9.33 10.48
CA ILE A 58 -9.26 -9.07 10.45
C ILE A 58 -8.57 -9.73 9.23
N GLN A 59 -9.15 -10.80 8.69
CA GLN A 59 -8.50 -11.65 7.67
C GLN A 59 -8.11 -10.92 6.37
N HIS A 60 -8.93 -9.98 5.89
CA HIS A 60 -8.65 -9.33 4.59
C HIS A 60 -7.55 -8.29 4.66
N LYS A 61 -7.47 -7.52 5.75
CA LYS A 61 -6.47 -6.46 5.90
C LYS A 61 -5.09 -7.06 6.13
N ASP A 62 -4.99 -8.00 7.08
CA ASP A 62 -3.73 -8.68 7.38
C ASP A 62 -3.25 -9.47 6.15
N ARG A 63 -4.13 -10.08 5.36
CA ARG A 63 -3.68 -10.76 4.13
C ARG A 63 -2.94 -9.81 3.18
N GLY A 64 -3.45 -8.60 2.96
CA GLY A 64 -2.79 -7.62 2.09
C GLY A 64 -1.38 -7.27 2.55
N GLU A 65 -1.18 -7.04 3.84
CA GLU A 65 0.14 -6.71 4.39
C GLU A 65 1.13 -7.88 4.26
N ALA A 66 0.67 -9.11 4.52
CA ALA A 66 1.49 -10.31 4.35
C ALA A 66 1.85 -10.55 2.87
N GLU A 67 0.91 -10.35 1.95
CA GLU A 67 1.15 -10.47 0.51
C GLU A 67 2.19 -9.44 0.03
N VAL A 68 2.13 -8.21 0.53
CA VAL A 68 3.12 -7.17 0.20
C VAL A 68 4.51 -7.54 0.71
N ALA A 69 4.63 -7.99 1.96
CA ALA A 69 5.90 -8.37 2.55
C ALA A 69 6.55 -9.56 1.80
N VAL A 70 5.76 -10.59 1.48
CA VAL A 70 6.25 -11.77 0.73
C VAL A 70 6.69 -11.38 -0.68
N GLN A 71 5.89 -10.61 -1.41
CA GLN A 71 6.25 -10.16 -2.76
C GLN A 71 7.51 -9.27 -2.76
N ALA A 72 7.61 -8.33 -1.81
CA ALA A 72 8.78 -7.48 -1.69
C ALA A 72 10.06 -8.27 -1.40
N ALA A 73 9.97 -9.27 -0.51
CA ALA A 73 11.09 -10.15 -0.20
C ALA A 73 11.50 -11.02 -1.40
N GLU A 74 10.53 -11.60 -2.11
CA GLU A 74 10.78 -12.55 -3.21
C GLU A 74 11.33 -11.85 -4.46
N PHE A 75 10.86 -10.63 -4.75
CA PHE A 75 11.24 -9.90 -5.96
C PHE A 75 12.25 -8.80 -5.75
N GLY A 76 12.73 -8.60 -4.51
CA GLY A 76 13.60 -7.48 -4.18
C GLY A 76 12.95 -6.13 -4.47
N ALA A 77 11.63 -6.04 -4.30
CA ALA A 77 10.85 -4.86 -4.61
C ALA A 77 10.66 -3.98 -3.37
N THR A 78 10.46 -2.68 -3.60
CA THR A 78 10.09 -1.73 -2.55
C THR A 78 8.64 -1.95 -2.11
N ALA A 79 8.42 -2.16 -0.82
CA ALA A 79 7.10 -2.32 -0.24
C ALA A 79 6.40 -0.97 -0.04
N VAL A 80 5.11 -0.90 -0.38
CA VAL A 80 4.25 0.24 -0.04
C VAL A 80 3.31 -0.18 1.09
N VAL A 81 3.56 0.31 2.30
CA VAL A 81 2.80 -0.06 3.50
C VAL A 81 2.58 1.13 4.43
N ASP A 82 1.30 1.39 4.73
CA ASP A 82 0.89 2.39 5.73
C ASP A 82 0.39 1.74 7.03
N ASP A 83 0.06 0.44 7.01
CA ASP A 83 -0.39 -0.26 8.20
C ASP A 83 0.76 -0.54 9.18
N PRO A 84 0.55 -0.38 10.50
CA PRO A 84 1.58 -0.66 11.50
C PRO A 84 2.14 -2.09 11.42
N TRP A 85 1.30 -3.10 11.16
CA TRP A 85 1.79 -4.47 11.07
C TRP A 85 2.53 -4.74 9.76
N GLY A 86 2.10 -4.14 8.65
CA GLY A 86 2.85 -4.18 7.40
C GLY A 86 4.26 -3.57 7.55
N ARG A 87 4.38 -2.46 8.29
CA ARG A 87 5.68 -1.85 8.63
C ARG A 87 6.52 -2.75 9.53
N GLU A 88 5.91 -3.36 10.54
CA GLU A 88 6.59 -4.34 11.41
C GLU A 88 7.14 -5.53 10.60
N LEU A 89 6.36 -6.07 9.66
CA LEU A 89 6.82 -7.13 8.76
C LEU A 89 7.99 -6.65 7.89
N ALA A 90 7.88 -5.46 7.30
CA ALA A 90 8.95 -4.90 6.48
C ALA A 90 10.26 -4.73 7.28
N GLU A 91 10.18 -4.24 8.52
CA GLU A 91 11.33 -4.14 9.42
C GLU A 91 11.90 -5.52 9.77
N ARG A 92 11.05 -6.45 10.18
CA ARG A 92 11.41 -7.83 10.55
C ARG A 92 12.18 -8.53 9.43
N TYR A 93 11.76 -8.35 8.18
CA TYR A 93 12.36 -8.94 7.00
C TYR A 93 13.36 -8.03 6.27
N ARG A 94 13.71 -6.87 6.85
CA ARG A 94 14.67 -5.90 6.31
C ARG A 94 14.34 -5.45 4.88
N LEU A 95 13.06 -5.25 4.60
CA LEU A 95 12.55 -4.80 3.32
C LEU A 95 12.65 -3.27 3.24
N GLU A 96 12.98 -2.75 2.05
CA GLU A 96 12.77 -1.33 1.79
C GLU A 96 11.27 -1.07 1.76
N TYR A 97 10.79 -0.12 2.56
CA TYR A 97 9.37 0.20 2.60
C TYR A 97 9.11 1.70 2.71
N HIS A 98 8.01 2.14 2.11
CA HIS A 98 7.54 3.53 2.20
C HIS A 98 6.01 3.60 2.28
N GLY A 99 5.49 4.76 2.70
CA GLY A 99 4.05 5.02 2.80
C GLY A 99 3.48 5.86 1.65
N THR A 100 2.20 6.23 1.75
CA THR A 100 1.49 7.02 0.72
C THR A 100 2.19 8.34 0.36
N ILE A 101 2.78 9.04 1.33
CA ILE A 101 3.48 10.33 1.09
C ILE A 101 4.64 10.17 0.09
N TRP A 102 5.41 9.09 0.22
CA TRP A 102 6.53 8.79 -0.68
C TRP A 102 6.06 8.48 -2.10
N ILE A 103 4.93 7.76 -2.26
CA ILE A 103 4.37 7.54 -3.60
C ILE A 103 4.02 8.86 -4.27
N LEU A 104 3.35 9.77 -3.55
CA LEU A 104 2.98 11.07 -4.10
C LEU A 104 4.22 11.89 -4.49
N GLU A 105 5.27 11.83 -3.69
CA GLU A 105 6.57 12.42 -4.02
C GLU A 105 7.14 11.85 -5.31
N ARG A 106 7.18 10.52 -5.46
CA ARG A 106 7.68 9.86 -6.69
C ARG A 106 6.84 10.20 -7.91
N LEU A 107 5.51 10.20 -7.79
CA LEU A 107 4.62 10.56 -8.89
C LEU A 107 4.82 12.02 -9.33
N CYS A 108 5.04 12.95 -8.40
CA CYS A 108 5.36 14.33 -8.73
C CYS A 108 6.77 14.48 -9.33
N GLY A 109 7.76 13.75 -8.81
CA GLY A 109 9.13 13.75 -9.32
C GLY A 109 9.25 13.17 -10.74
N LEU A 110 8.40 12.20 -11.08
CA LEU A 110 8.30 11.60 -12.41
C LEU A 110 7.33 12.34 -13.35
N GLU A 111 6.77 13.47 -12.91
CA GLU A 111 5.79 14.26 -13.68
C GLU A 111 4.49 13.50 -14.05
N LEU A 112 4.25 12.35 -13.43
CA LEU A 112 3.00 11.58 -13.55
C LEU A 112 1.85 12.23 -12.76
N LEU A 113 2.19 13.06 -11.78
CA LEU A 113 1.26 13.90 -11.03
C LEU A 113 1.67 15.36 -11.14
N ALA A 114 0.86 16.17 -11.82
CA ALA A 114 1.08 17.61 -11.89
C ALA A 114 1.11 18.22 -10.49
N ARG A 115 2.17 19.00 -10.20
CA ARG A 115 2.43 19.62 -8.89
C ARG A 115 1.23 20.44 -8.38
N ALA A 116 0.61 21.21 -9.29
CA ALA A 116 -0.61 22.00 -9.02
C ALA A 116 -1.80 21.18 -8.47
N ASN A 117 -1.81 19.86 -8.68
CA ASN A 117 -2.86 18.96 -8.18
C ASN A 117 -2.48 18.28 -6.85
N LEU A 118 -1.22 18.33 -6.42
CA LEU A 118 -0.72 17.62 -5.23
C LEU A 118 -1.49 18.03 -3.97
N ARG A 119 -1.57 19.35 -3.72
CA ARG A 119 -2.30 19.91 -2.58
C ARG A 119 -3.76 19.47 -2.54
N ARG A 120 -4.43 19.54 -3.69
CA ARG A 120 -5.84 19.12 -3.82
C ARG A 120 -6.01 17.64 -3.48
N HIS A 121 -5.13 16.77 -3.96
CA HIS A 121 -5.22 15.33 -3.69
C HIS A 121 -4.97 15.02 -2.21
N LEU A 122 -3.97 15.64 -1.58
CA LEU A 122 -3.71 15.49 -0.15
C LEU A 122 -4.92 15.93 0.70
N GLN A 123 -5.53 17.08 0.39
CA GLN A 123 -6.75 17.52 1.05
C GLN A 123 -7.92 16.53 0.84
N GLN A 124 -8.04 15.92 -0.34
CA GLN A 124 -9.07 14.92 -0.60
C GLN A 124 -8.85 13.63 0.21
N LEU A 125 -7.60 13.19 0.39
CA LEU A 125 -7.26 12.04 1.22
C LEU A 125 -7.62 12.32 2.69
N ILE A 126 -7.21 13.48 3.23
CA ILE A 126 -7.53 13.92 4.59
C ILE A 126 -9.05 14.01 4.78
N LYS A 127 -9.77 14.62 3.84
CA LYS A 127 -11.24 14.74 3.88
C LYS A 127 -11.95 13.38 3.88
N ARG A 128 -11.32 12.35 3.30
CA ARG A 128 -11.83 10.96 3.30
C ARG A 128 -11.48 10.19 4.58
N GLY A 129 -10.85 10.85 5.55
CA GLY A 129 -10.45 10.24 6.83
C GLY A 129 -9.16 9.42 6.75
N ILE A 130 -8.37 9.56 5.68
CA ILE A 130 -7.06 8.92 5.60
C ILE A 130 -6.09 9.71 6.48
N PHE A 131 -5.50 9.04 7.46
CA PHE A 131 -4.48 9.64 8.31
C PHE A 131 -3.21 9.89 7.49
N LEU A 132 -2.74 11.14 7.53
CA LEU A 132 -1.46 11.56 6.97
C LEU A 132 -0.79 12.50 7.98
N PRO A 133 0.48 12.28 8.36
CA PRO A 133 1.19 13.19 9.26
C PRO A 133 1.29 14.58 8.64
N LEU A 134 0.69 15.59 9.28
CA LEU A 134 0.59 16.95 8.72
C LEU A 134 1.95 17.58 8.45
N ASP A 135 2.94 17.33 9.32
CA ASP A 135 4.30 17.86 9.14
C ASP A 135 4.93 17.32 7.85
N ALA A 136 4.92 16.00 7.66
CA ALA A 136 5.43 15.36 6.45
C ALA A 136 4.65 15.77 5.19
N VAL A 137 3.34 16.01 5.30
CA VAL A 137 2.51 16.53 4.21
C VAL A 137 2.95 17.94 3.82
N ASN A 138 3.14 18.82 4.81
CA ASN A 138 3.52 20.21 4.56
C ASN A 138 4.96 20.32 4.05
N GLU A 139 5.88 19.47 4.51
CA GLU A 139 7.22 19.33 3.95
C GLU A 139 7.19 18.90 2.47
N LEU A 140 6.35 17.93 2.13
CA LEU A 140 6.16 17.49 0.74
C LEU A 140 5.63 18.64 -0.13
N LEU A 141 4.61 19.36 0.34
CA LEU A 141 4.04 20.50 -0.39
C LEU A 141 5.08 21.59 -0.62
N HIS A 142 5.86 21.91 0.42
CA HIS A 142 6.92 22.90 0.32
C HIS A 142 7.97 22.52 -0.73
N ARG A 143 8.41 21.25 -0.77
CA ARG A 143 9.37 20.74 -1.77
C ARG A 143 8.89 20.90 -3.21
N PHE A 144 7.58 20.89 -3.45
CA PHE A 144 7.00 21.09 -4.77
C PHE A 144 6.46 22.51 -5.03
N GLY A 145 6.74 23.47 -4.12
CA GLY A 145 6.34 24.87 -4.27
C GLY A 145 4.86 25.16 -3.97
N GLU A 146 4.18 24.23 -3.30
CA GLU A 146 2.77 24.35 -2.93
C GLU A 146 2.60 24.95 -1.53
N LYS A 147 1.44 25.58 -1.29
CA LYS A 147 1.09 26.11 0.04
C LYS A 147 0.73 24.98 1.01
N PRO A 148 1.04 25.13 2.32
CA PRO A 148 0.65 24.14 3.33
C PRO A 148 -0.88 23.95 3.43
N ILE A 149 -1.29 22.85 4.06
CA ILE A 149 -2.69 22.51 4.36
C ILE A 149 -3.02 22.89 5.80
#